data_AF-A0A6G3PLB6-F1
#
_entry.id   AF-A0A6G3PLB6-F1
#
_cell.length_a   1.000
_cell.length_b   1.000
_cell.length_c   1.000
_cell.angle_alpha   90.00
_cell.angle_beta   90.00
_cell.angle_gamma   90.00
#
_symmetry.space_group_name_H-M   'P 1'
#
loop_
_entity.id
_entity.type
_entity.pdbx_description
1 polymer ?
#
loop_
_entity_poly.entity_id
_entity_poly.type
_entity_poly.pdbx_seq_one_letter_code
_entity_poly.pdbx_strand_id
1 'polypeptide(L)'
;DAVPPPPVEADAAPWASALGAVHAGETGVRITVQGRDDRAVVLESLRIRVVERRPVGAGRIYRMSSGCGGSLTPRMFDVDLDAPRPVARPLAGNDSGEPVAAVAFPYRVSVTDPGVFLITGRTVGCDCDWFAELGWSGGGQSGTVRLDDGGRPFRTGGVRGRQVLDYDTTARRWVAAESGA
;
A
#
# COMPACT_ATOMS: atom_id res chain seq x y z
N ASP A 1 -4.05 -17.90 22.59
CA ASP A 1 -3.45 -18.52 21.39
C ASP A 1 -2.23 -17.74 20.91
N ALA A 2 -1.15 -18.43 20.58
CA ALA A 2 0.10 -17.81 20.13
C ALA A 2 0.13 -17.69 18.60
N VAL A 3 0.64 -16.58 18.08
CA VAL A 3 0.85 -16.40 16.64
C VAL A 3 1.90 -17.41 16.15
N PRO A 4 1.63 -18.21 15.11
CA PRO A 4 2.57 -19.21 14.61
C PRO A 4 3.84 -18.55 14.02
N PRO A 5 4.88 -19.34 13.71
CA PRO A 5 6.04 -18.86 12.95
C PRO A 5 5.61 -18.18 11.64
N PRO A 6 6.35 -17.16 11.17
CA PRO A 6 6.10 -16.60 9.84
C PRO A 6 6.32 -17.69 8.78
N PRO A 7 5.47 -17.74 7.75
CA PRO A 7 5.64 -18.64 6.62
C PRO A 7 6.74 -18.11 5.69
N VAL A 8 7.01 -18.84 4.60
CA VAL A 8 7.77 -18.29 3.48
C VAL A 8 7.01 -17.13 2.83
N GLU A 9 7.72 -16.25 2.11
CA GLU A 9 7.14 -15.02 1.55
C GLU A 9 5.92 -15.28 0.66
N ALA A 10 5.94 -16.34 -0.16
CA ALA A 10 4.84 -16.72 -1.05
C ALA A 10 3.52 -16.99 -0.30
N ASP A 11 3.60 -17.39 0.96
CA ASP A 11 2.46 -17.78 1.79
C ASP A 11 2.08 -16.69 2.82
N ALA A 12 2.75 -15.54 2.81
CA ALA A 12 2.55 -14.48 3.80
C ALA A 12 1.12 -13.92 3.81
N ALA A 13 0.54 -13.67 2.62
CA ALA A 13 -0.81 -13.13 2.49
C ALA A 13 -1.91 -14.08 3.03
N PRO A 14 -2.00 -15.36 2.60
CA PRO A 14 -3.00 -16.28 3.15
C PRO A 14 -2.79 -16.55 4.65
N TRP A 15 -1.55 -16.60 5.13
CA TRP A 15 -1.23 -16.75 6.55
C TRP A 15 -1.75 -15.56 7.39
N ALA A 16 -1.49 -14.32 6.94
CA ALA A 16 -1.95 -13.11 7.62
C ALA A 16 -3.48 -13.05 7.62
N SER A 17 -4.12 -13.39 6.49
CA SER A 17 -5.58 -13.42 6.36
C SER A 17 -6.22 -14.45 7.30
N ALA A 18 -5.66 -15.66 7.40
CA ALA A 18 -6.16 -16.70 8.30
C ALA A 18 -6.09 -16.32 9.79
N LEU A 19 -5.17 -15.42 10.16
CA LEU A 19 -5.04 -14.86 11.51
C LEU A 19 -5.91 -13.62 11.73
N GLY A 20 -6.65 -13.16 10.72
CA GLY A 20 -7.39 -11.89 10.77
C GLY A 20 -6.47 -10.68 10.93
N ALA A 21 -5.21 -10.79 10.49
CA ALA A 21 -4.25 -9.72 10.60
C ALA A 21 -4.59 -8.56 9.66
N VAL A 22 -4.16 -7.36 10.07
CA VAL A 22 -4.25 -6.14 9.25
C VAL A 22 -2.85 -5.59 9.04
N HIS A 23 -2.63 -4.94 7.90
CA HIS A 23 -1.39 -4.22 7.63
C HIS A 23 -1.14 -3.17 8.74
N ALA A 24 0.07 -3.14 9.28
CA ALA A 24 0.45 -2.25 10.37
C ALA A 24 1.32 -1.11 9.84
N GLY A 25 0.91 0.13 10.11
CA GLY A 25 1.60 1.35 9.71
C GLY A 25 1.38 1.70 8.25
N GLU A 26 1.53 0.73 7.36
CA GLU A 26 1.57 0.95 5.92
C GLU A 26 0.84 -0.16 5.16
N THR A 27 0.04 0.23 4.18
CA THR A 27 -0.55 -0.69 3.20
C THR A 27 -0.16 -0.22 1.81
N GLY A 28 0.55 -1.06 1.06
CA GLY A 28 0.90 -0.82 -0.34
C GLY A 28 -0.12 -1.43 -1.29
N VAL A 29 -0.66 -0.62 -2.18
CA VAL A 29 -1.59 -1.03 -3.24
C VAL A 29 -0.91 -0.84 -4.59
N ARG A 30 -0.50 -1.93 -5.21
CA ARG A 30 0.07 -1.92 -6.57
C ARG A 30 -1.05 -2.08 -7.59
N ILE A 31 -1.12 -1.16 -8.55
CA ILE A 31 -2.05 -1.21 -9.67
C ILE A 31 -1.28 -1.21 -10.99
N THR A 32 -1.83 -1.91 -11.98
CA THR A 32 -1.40 -1.83 -13.37
C THR A 32 -2.59 -1.34 -14.18
N VAL A 33 -2.41 -0.27 -14.94
CA VAL A 33 -3.45 0.38 -15.73
C VAL A 33 -3.02 0.37 -17.19
N GLN A 34 -3.88 -0.14 -18.06
CA GLN A 34 -3.61 -0.29 -19.48
C GLN A 34 -4.82 0.18 -20.28
N GLY A 35 -4.57 0.82 -21.43
CA GLY A 35 -5.61 1.11 -22.41
C GLY A 35 -6.16 -0.17 -23.04
N ARG A 36 -7.40 -0.14 -23.53
CA ARG A 36 -8.01 -1.28 -24.22
C ARG A 36 -7.57 -1.42 -25.68
N ASP A 37 -7.15 -0.31 -26.27
CA ASP A 37 -6.69 -0.20 -27.65
C ASP A 37 -5.49 0.77 -27.72
N ASP A 38 -5.10 1.14 -28.93
CA ASP A 38 -3.97 2.03 -29.21
C ASP A 38 -4.23 3.50 -28.85
N ARG A 39 -5.49 3.89 -28.60
CA ARG A 39 -5.82 5.25 -28.21
C ARG A 39 -5.34 5.49 -26.79
N ALA A 40 -4.63 6.61 -26.62
CA ALA A 40 -4.16 7.00 -25.30
C ALA A 40 -5.34 7.35 -24.38
N VAL A 41 -5.28 6.83 -23.16
CA VAL A 41 -6.12 7.22 -22.04
C VAL A 41 -5.28 8.10 -21.12
N VAL A 42 -5.86 9.20 -20.67
CA VAL A 42 -5.26 10.09 -19.67
C VAL A 42 -5.82 9.72 -18.32
N LEU A 43 -4.94 9.37 -17.38
CA LEU A 43 -5.26 9.30 -15.97
C LEU A 43 -5.13 10.72 -15.43
N GLU A 44 -6.23 11.26 -14.91
CA GLU A 44 -6.39 12.70 -14.61
C GLU A 44 -6.09 13.02 -13.14
N SER A 45 -6.43 12.11 -12.23
CA SER A 45 -6.25 12.34 -10.80
C SER A 45 -6.32 11.05 -10.01
N LEU A 46 -5.67 11.05 -8.85
CA LEU A 46 -5.81 10.04 -7.81
C LEU A 46 -6.32 10.71 -6.54
N ARG A 47 -7.53 10.35 -6.12
CA ARG A 47 -8.17 10.91 -4.91
C ARG A 47 -8.29 9.83 -3.85
N ILE A 48 -7.95 10.17 -2.62
CA ILE A 48 -8.02 9.23 -1.49
C ILE A 48 -9.29 9.50 -0.70
N ARG A 49 -9.99 8.43 -0.35
CA ARG A 49 -11.20 8.46 0.48
C ARG A 49 -11.00 7.60 1.70
N VAL A 50 -11.00 8.22 2.88
CA VAL A 50 -11.03 7.50 4.16
C VAL A 50 -12.48 7.35 4.58
N VAL A 51 -12.93 6.11 4.67
CA VAL A 51 -14.30 5.74 5.00
C VAL A 51 -14.50 5.79 6.51
N GLU A 52 -13.54 5.27 7.26
CA GLU A 52 -13.60 5.20 8.72
C GLU A 52 -12.23 5.42 9.33
N ARG A 53 -12.19 6.09 10.48
CA ARG A 53 -11.02 6.18 11.35
C ARG A 53 -11.40 5.67 12.74
N ARG A 54 -10.91 4.49 13.09
CA ARG A 54 -11.09 3.93 14.43
C ARG A 54 -9.84 4.24 15.28
N PRO A 55 -9.98 4.33 16.62
CA PRO A 55 -8.82 4.39 17.52
C PRO A 55 -7.89 3.20 17.29
N VAL A 56 -6.58 3.39 17.46
CA VAL A 56 -5.62 2.29 17.41
C VAL A 56 -5.93 1.31 18.54
N GLY A 57 -6.36 0.11 18.17
CA GLY A 57 -6.71 -0.94 19.12
C GLY A 57 -5.50 -1.54 19.83
N ALA A 58 -5.77 -2.26 20.92
CA ALA A 58 -4.75 -3.09 21.57
C ALA A 58 -4.28 -4.20 20.62
N GLY A 59 -2.98 -4.44 20.54
CA GLY A 59 -2.43 -5.50 19.72
C GLY A 59 -0.94 -5.33 19.49
N ARG A 60 -0.30 -6.39 18.98
CA ARG A 60 1.13 -6.39 18.64
C ARG A 60 1.31 -6.34 17.12
N ILE A 61 2.47 -5.90 16.68
CA ILE A 61 2.87 -5.89 15.27
C ILE A 61 3.84 -7.04 15.09
N TYR A 62 3.55 -7.93 14.14
CA TYR A 62 4.39 -9.09 13.85
C TYR A 62 5.15 -8.83 12.56
N ARG A 63 6.44 -8.49 12.67
CA ARG A 63 7.28 -8.21 11.52
C ARG A 63 7.88 -9.52 11.00
N MET A 64 7.46 -9.92 9.81
CA MET A 64 7.75 -11.25 9.24
C MET A 64 9.09 -11.30 8.47
N SER A 65 9.65 -10.14 8.11
CA SER A 65 11.01 -10.03 7.56
C SER A 65 11.58 -8.63 7.81
N SER A 66 12.91 -8.52 7.79
CA SER A 66 13.62 -7.23 7.73
C SER A 66 13.69 -6.65 6.30
N GLY A 67 13.06 -7.31 5.32
CA GLY A 67 13.11 -6.97 3.91
C GLY A 67 14.40 -7.42 3.22
N CYS A 68 14.26 -7.95 2.00
CA CYS A 68 15.31 -7.95 0.98
C CYS A 68 14.72 -7.20 -0.22
N GLY A 69 14.61 -5.86 -0.09
CA GLY A 69 13.96 -5.03 -1.10
C GLY A 69 14.77 -4.98 -2.39
N GLY A 70 14.21 -5.51 -3.48
CA GLY A 70 14.80 -5.42 -4.82
C GLY A 70 14.77 -4.00 -5.40
N SER A 71 15.62 -3.73 -6.39
CA SER A 71 15.89 -2.39 -6.96
C SER A 71 14.75 -1.78 -7.80
N LEU A 72 13.65 -2.51 -8.01
CA LEU A 72 12.53 -2.07 -8.85
C LEU A 72 11.45 -1.43 -7.98
N THR A 73 11.36 -0.11 -8.04
CA THR A 73 10.28 0.67 -7.42
C THR A 73 9.51 1.40 -8.52
N PRO A 74 8.24 1.00 -8.79
CA PRO A 74 7.41 1.68 -9.78
C PRO A 74 7.13 3.12 -9.35
N ARG A 75 6.33 3.86 -10.12
CA ARG A 75 5.88 5.20 -9.69
C ARG A 75 5.12 5.09 -8.37
N MET A 76 5.56 5.84 -7.36
CA MET A 76 5.03 5.74 -6.00
C MET A 76 4.19 6.96 -5.64
N PHE A 77 3.14 6.73 -4.87
CA PHE A 77 2.37 7.77 -4.19
C PHE A 77 2.33 7.47 -2.70
N ASP A 78 2.71 8.44 -1.89
CA ASP A 78 2.57 8.37 -0.44
C ASP A 78 1.30 9.10 0.01
N VAL A 79 0.59 8.48 0.93
CA VAL A 79 -0.70 8.96 1.43
C VAL A 79 -0.68 8.93 2.95
N ASP A 80 -0.66 10.11 3.57
CA ASP A 80 -0.90 10.25 5.01
C ASP A 80 -2.40 10.11 5.31
N LEU A 81 -2.80 8.97 5.88
CA LEU A 81 -4.19 8.68 6.25
C LEU A 81 -4.63 9.37 7.55
N ASP A 82 -3.68 9.80 8.39
CA ASP A 82 -3.97 10.58 9.60
C ASP A 82 -4.37 12.02 9.26
N ALA A 83 -3.94 12.53 8.09
CA ALA A 83 -4.34 13.84 7.60
C ALA A 83 -5.87 13.95 7.43
N PRO A 84 -6.53 15.05 7.88
CA PRO A 84 -7.97 15.23 7.71
C PRO A 84 -8.44 15.12 6.25
N ARG A 85 -7.60 15.54 5.31
CA ARG A 85 -7.79 15.42 3.86
C ARG A 85 -6.55 14.79 3.22
N PRO A 86 -6.49 13.45 3.12
CA PRO A 86 -5.33 12.77 2.55
C PRO A 86 -5.13 13.12 1.08
N VAL A 87 -3.87 13.35 0.70
CA VAL A 87 -3.45 13.63 -0.67
C VAL A 87 -2.41 12.61 -1.06
N ALA A 88 -2.57 12.01 -2.24
CA ALA A 88 -1.56 11.15 -2.84
C ALA A 88 -0.40 12.01 -3.39
N ARG A 89 0.73 12.01 -2.69
CA ARG A 89 1.93 12.77 -3.06
C ARG A 89 2.85 11.89 -3.89
N PRO A 90 3.23 12.28 -5.11
CA PRO A 90 4.16 11.49 -5.91
C PRO A 90 5.54 11.46 -5.23
N LEU A 91 6.15 10.29 -5.23
CA LEU A 91 7.53 10.08 -4.80
C LEU A 91 8.38 9.64 -5.99
N ALA A 92 9.66 9.97 -5.96
CA ALA A 92 10.60 9.45 -6.93
C ALA A 92 10.75 7.94 -6.72
N GLY A 93 10.72 7.18 -7.81
CA GLY A 93 11.04 5.75 -7.83
C GLY A 93 12.40 5.50 -8.46
N ASN A 94 12.71 4.24 -8.68
CA ASN A 94 13.93 3.77 -9.30
C ASN A 94 13.62 2.51 -10.12
N ASP A 95 14.02 2.52 -11.40
CA ASP A 95 13.98 1.36 -12.28
C ASP A 95 15.42 0.97 -12.64
N SER A 96 15.94 -0.07 -11.97
CA SER A 96 17.24 -0.66 -12.31
C SER A 96 18.43 0.33 -12.27
N GLY A 97 18.32 1.38 -11.45
CA GLY A 97 19.34 2.45 -11.33
C GLY A 97 18.92 3.77 -12.00
N GLU A 98 17.89 3.76 -12.83
CA GLU A 98 17.34 4.96 -13.46
C GLU A 98 16.28 5.62 -12.56
N PRO A 99 16.45 6.91 -12.18
CA PRO A 99 15.46 7.63 -11.39
C PRO A 99 14.12 7.74 -12.12
N VAL A 100 13.06 7.24 -11.49
CA VAL A 100 11.69 7.48 -11.94
C VAL A 100 11.21 8.78 -11.30
N ALA A 101 11.05 9.84 -12.08
CA ALA A 101 10.67 11.15 -11.56
C ALA A 101 9.32 11.13 -10.80
N ALA A 102 9.26 11.93 -9.72
CA ALA A 102 8.06 12.21 -8.94
C ALA A 102 7.11 13.13 -9.74
N VAL A 103 6.36 12.55 -10.68
CA VAL A 103 5.45 13.30 -11.56
C VAL A 103 4.06 13.36 -10.92
N ALA A 104 3.47 14.55 -10.85
CA ALA A 104 2.06 14.67 -10.49
C ALA A 104 1.19 14.27 -11.68
N PHE A 105 -0.07 13.91 -11.42
CA PHE A 105 -1.05 13.71 -12.50
C PHE A 105 -1.12 14.96 -13.40
N PRO A 106 -1.36 14.79 -14.72
CA PRO A 106 -1.87 13.58 -15.38
C PRO A 106 -0.80 12.58 -15.88
N TYR A 107 -1.24 11.34 -16.18
CA TYR A 107 -0.44 10.29 -16.83
C TYR A 107 -1.11 9.79 -18.11
N ARG A 108 -0.35 9.37 -19.11
CA ARG A 108 -0.88 8.65 -20.27
C ARG A 108 -0.61 7.17 -20.15
N VAL A 109 -1.58 6.37 -20.59
CA VAL A 109 -1.46 4.92 -20.75
C VAL A 109 -2.09 4.49 -22.08
N SER A 110 -1.63 3.38 -22.65
CA SER A 110 -2.22 2.74 -23.82
C SER A 110 -2.08 1.21 -23.72
N VAL A 111 -2.49 0.47 -24.75
CA VAL A 111 -2.23 -0.98 -24.81
C VAL A 111 -0.73 -1.32 -24.90
N THR A 112 0.09 -0.44 -25.49
CA THR A 112 1.55 -0.65 -25.64
C THR A 112 2.38 0.05 -24.57
N ASP A 113 1.75 0.91 -23.76
CA ASP A 113 2.39 1.68 -22.70
C ASP A 113 1.55 1.61 -21.42
N PRO A 114 1.60 0.48 -20.69
CA PRO A 114 0.88 0.32 -19.43
C PRO A 114 1.55 1.11 -18.30
N GLY A 115 0.75 1.71 -17.43
CA GLY A 115 1.22 2.37 -16.21
C GLY A 115 1.19 1.45 -15.00
N VAL A 116 2.31 1.32 -14.28
CA VAL A 116 2.38 0.64 -12.97
C VAL A 116 2.58 1.67 -11.87
N PHE A 117 1.70 1.65 -10.87
CA PHE A 117 1.71 2.59 -9.75
C PHE A 117 1.63 1.85 -8.42
N LEU A 118 2.33 2.34 -7.41
CA LEU A 118 2.25 1.88 -6.03
C LEU A 118 1.71 3.01 -5.15
N ILE A 119 0.56 2.79 -4.52
CA ILE A 119 -0.06 3.73 -3.60
C ILE A 119 0.16 3.21 -2.18
N THR A 120 0.89 3.95 -1.35
CA THR A 120 1.20 3.56 0.02
C THR A 120 0.39 4.41 0.99
N GLY A 121 -0.63 3.81 1.59
CA GLY A 121 -1.39 4.42 2.68
C GLY A 121 -0.69 4.22 4.01
N ARG A 122 -0.26 5.32 4.65
CA ARG A 122 0.44 5.31 5.95
C ARG A 122 -0.44 5.88 7.06
N THR A 123 -0.34 5.31 8.25
CA THR A 123 -0.92 5.87 9.47
C THR A 123 -0.12 5.47 10.70
N VAL A 124 -0.06 6.39 11.66
CA VAL A 124 0.38 6.13 13.03
C VAL A 124 -0.82 6.09 13.97
N GLY A 125 -1.84 6.92 13.72
CA GLY A 125 -2.86 7.28 14.71
C GLY A 125 -4.26 6.71 14.52
N CYS A 126 -4.56 6.04 13.41
CA CYS A 126 -5.88 5.43 13.17
C CYS A 126 -5.74 3.97 12.76
N ASP A 127 -6.78 3.19 13.04
CA ASP A 127 -7.14 2.04 12.24
C ASP A 127 -8.10 2.52 11.15
N CYS A 128 -7.55 2.73 9.95
CA CYS A 128 -8.18 3.44 8.86
C CYS A 128 -8.67 2.49 7.77
N ASP A 129 -9.95 2.61 7.42
CA ASP A 129 -10.53 2.01 6.22
C ASP A 129 -10.54 3.05 5.09
N TRP A 130 -9.96 2.72 3.94
CA TRP A 130 -9.77 3.68 2.85
C TRP A 130 -9.80 3.03 1.46
N PHE A 131 -10.04 3.85 0.44
CA PHE A 131 -9.95 3.45 -0.96
C PHE A 131 -9.44 4.61 -1.80
N ALA A 132 -9.05 4.34 -3.04
CA ALA A 132 -8.66 5.37 -3.99
C ALA A 132 -9.62 5.47 -5.17
N GLU A 133 -9.77 6.66 -5.72
CA GLU A 133 -10.56 6.98 -6.90
C GLU A 133 -9.62 7.49 -7.99
N LEU A 134 -9.50 6.74 -9.09
CA LEU A 134 -8.70 7.10 -10.25
C LEU A 134 -9.60 7.73 -11.31
N GLY A 135 -9.45 9.04 -11.52
CA GLY A 135 -10.13 9.76 -12.59
C GLY A 135 -9.42 9.53 -13.93
N TRP A 136 -10.18 9.36 -15.01
CA TRP A 136 -9.62 9.12 -16.34
C TRP A 136 -10.45 9.78 -17.45
N SER A 137 -9.81 10.05 -18.58
CA SER A 137 -10.43 10.46 -19.83
C SER A 137 -9.78 9.75 -21.03
N GLY A 138 -10.53 9.44 -22.08
CA GLY A 138 -10.02 8.74 -23.25
C GLY A 138 -11.10 8.42 -24.27
N GLY A 139 -10.79 8.58 -25.56
CA GLY A 139 -11.72 8.24 -26.65
C GLY A 139 -13.07 8.96 -26.60
N GLY A 140 -13.11 10.18 -26.05
CA GLY A 140 -14.34 10.98 -25.86
C GLY A 140 -15.16 10.61 -24.62
N GLN A 141 -14.72 9.66 -23.81
CA GLN A 141 -15.34 9.30 -22.54
C GLN A 141 -14.47 9.73 -21.37
N SER A 142 -15.08 9.86 -20.20
CA SER A 142 -14.38 10.07 -18.93
C SER A 142 -15.10 9.35 -17.81
N GLY A 143 -14.39 9.11 -16.71
CA GLY A 143 -14.96 8.40 -15.58
C GLY A 143 -14.05 8.38 -14.37
N THR A 144 -14.47 7.62 -13.38
CA THR A 144 -13.70 7.35 -12.17
C THR A 144 -13.78 5.86 -11.88
N VAL A 145 -12.62 5.24 -11.64
CA VAL A 145 -12.52 3.85 -11.20
C VAL A 145 -12.19 3.85 -9.72
N ARG A 146 -12.95 3.07 -8.95
CA ARG A 146 -12.65 2.80 -7.55
C ARG A 146 -11.60 1.70 -7.45
N LEU A 147 -10.57 1.95 -6.67
CA LEU A 147 -9.50 1.01 -6.35
C LEU A 147 -9.69 0.58 -4.89
N ASP A 148 -10.08 -0.67 -4.69
CA ASP A 148 -10.37 -1.27 -3.39
C ASP A 148 -10.10 -2.79 -3.41
N ASP A 149 -10.31 -3.46 -2.27
CA ASP A 149 -10.13 -4.92 -2.13
C ASP A 149 -11.45 -5.65 -2.45
N GLY A 150 -11.77 -5.74 -3.75
CA GLY A 150 -12.91 -6.52 -4.22
C GLY A 150 -14.26 -6.01 -3.72
N GLY A 151 -14.44 -4.68 -3.64
CA GLY A 151 -15.64 -4.04 -3.09
C GLY A 151 -15.53 -3.64 -1.62
N ARG A 152 -14.42 -3.96 -0.94
CA ARG A 152 -14.14 -3.56 0.44
C ARG A 152 -13.03 -2.53 0.49
N PRO A 153 -13.11 -1.49 1.35
CA PRO A 153 -11.97 -0.61 1.58
C PRO A 153 -10.73 -1.39 2.04
N PHE A 154 -9.54 -0.91 1.67
CA PHE A 154 -8.30 -1.33 2.29
C PHE A 154 -8.29 -0.91 3.76
N ARG A 155 -7.60 -1.67 4.61
CA ARG A 155 -7.45 -1.37 6.04
C ARG A 155 -5.97 -1.23 6.41
N THR A 156 -5.61 -0.08 6.96
CA THR A 156 -4.26 0.17 7.52
C THR A 156 -4.40 0.47 9.01
N GLY A 157 -3.79 -0.37 9.85
CA GLY A 157 -3.79 -0.23 11.30
C GLY A 157 -2.62 0.61 11.80
N GLY A 158 -2.89 1.65 12.59
CA GLY A 158 -1.86 2.51 13.18
C GLY A 158 -0.94 1.76 14.14
N VAL A 159 0.27 2.30 14.30
CA VAL A 159 1.35 1.68 15.08
C VAL A 159 1.56 2.29 16.45
N ARG A 160 0.91 3.42 16.76
CA ARG A 160 1.12 4.16 18.01
C ARG A 160 0.90 3.26 19.24
N GLY A 161 1.93 3.15 20.06
CA GLY A 161 1.88 2.39 21.32
C GLY A 161 1.81 0.87 21.17
N ARG A 162 1.97 0.32 19.97
CA ARG A 162 1.98 -1.13 19.73
C ARG A 162 3.41 -1.67 19.78
N GLN A 163 3.60 -2.77 20.49
CA GLN A 163 4.88 -3.48 20.51
C GLN A 163 5.10 -4.19 19.18
N VAL A 164 6.28 -3.98 18.60
CA VAL A 164 6.76 -4.74 17.43
C VAL A 164 7.47 -6.00 17.90
N LEU A 165 7.16 -7.12 17.27
CA LEU A 165 7.77 -8.41 17.49
C LEU A 165 8.48 -8.86 16.20
N ASP A 166 9.72 -9.29 16.34
CA ASP A 166 10.46 -10.01 15.31
C ASP A 166 10.45 -11.50 15.61
N TYR A 167 10.60 -12.32 14.58
CA TYR A 167 10.72 -13.76 14.75
C TYR A 167 12.18 -14.18 14.88
N ASP A 168 12.58 -14.63 16.07
CA ASP A 168 13.88 -15.26 16.29
C ASP A 168 13.84 -16.67 15.68
N THR A 169 14.53 -16.86 14.56
CA THR A 169 14.58 -18.13 13.83
C THR A 169 15.40 -19.19 14.55
N THR A 170 16.33 -18.79 15.43
CA THR A 170 17.17 -19.70 16.23
C THR A 170 16.37 -20.23 17.42
N ALA A 171 15.78 -19.34 18.21
CA ALA A 171 14.95 -19.71 19.36
C ALA A 171 13.51 -20.11 18.98
N ARG A 172 13.13 -19.96 17.70
CA ARG A 172 11.81 -20.29 17.13
C ARG A 172 10.65 -19.66 17.88
N ARG A 173 10.78 -18.37 18.19
CA ARG A 173 9.78 -17.61 18.95
C ARG A 173 9.73 -16.14 18.54
N TRP A 174 8.57 -15.54 18.71
CA TRP A 174 8.42 -14.09 18.62
C TRP A 174 9.06 -13.41 19.83
N VAL A 175 9.94 -12.45 19.59
CA VAL A 175 10.62 -11.63 20.59
C VAL A 175 10.36 -10.16 20.33
N ALA A 176 10.44 -9.32 21.35
CA ALA A 176 10.37 -7.87 21.16
C ALA A 176 11.46 -7.45 20.17
N ALA A 177 11.08 -6.71 19.13
CA ALA A 177 12.04 -6.09 18.24
C ALA A 177 12.93 -5.17 19.09
N GLU A 178 14.26 -5.24 18.88
CA GLU A 178 15.15 -4.29 19.51
C GLU A 178 14.78 -2.88 19.04
N SER A 179 14.66 -1.94 19.98
CA SER A 179 14.48 -0.53 19.65
C SER A 179 15.68 -0.11 18.81
N GLY A 180 15.46 0.20 17.53
CA GLY A 180 16.49 0.84 16.72
C GLY A 180 16.97 2.09 17.45
N ALA A 181 18.27 2.15 17.73
CA ALA A 181 18.96 3.33 18.24
C ALA A 181 18.87 4.50 17.26
#